data_AF-A0A4R3MTC1-F1
#
_entry.id   AF-A0A4R3MTC1-F1
#
_cell.length_a   1.000
_cell.length_b   1.000
_cell.length_c   1.000
_cell.angle_alpha   90.00
_cell.angle_beta   90.00
_cell.angle_gamma   90.00
#
_symmetry.space_group_name_H-M   'P 1'
#
loop_
_entity.id
_entity.type
_entity.pdbx_description
1 polymer ?
#
loop_
_entity_poly.entity_id
_entity_poly.type
_entity_poly.pdbx_seq_one_letter_code
_entity_poly.pdbx_strand_id
1 'polypeptide(L)'
;MKIEPITTCPICKNNELIAKHEATYVYSYKLENDPNSTEEFIPFLFDTRDHLTSNQYIECPSCNTKFSCEFGDFNKGINMTILQKAIRTELVESPDFLG
;
A
#
# COMPACT_ATOMS: atom_id res chain seq x y z
N MET A 1 -8.99 -27.85 -6.70
CA MET A 1 -9.83 -26.72 -7.17
C MET A 1 -8.89 -25.57 -7.50
N LYS A 2 -8.72 -25.23 -8.78
CA LYS A 2 -7.98 -24.02 -9.18
C LYS A 2 -8.96 -22.86 -9.03
N ILE A 3 -8.77 -22.03 -8.02
CA ILE A 3 -9.59 -20.83 -7.81
C ILE A 3 -9.06 -19.81 -8.81
N GLU A 4 -9.83 -19.52 -9.86
CA GLU A 4 -9.50 -18.46 -10.80
C GLU A 4 -9.51 -17.12 -10.05
N PRO A 5 -8.46 -16.29 -10.17
CA PRO A 5 -8.36 -15.05 -9.43
C PRO A 5 -9.45 -14.08 -9.87
N ILE A 6 -10.20 -13.52 -8.91
CA ILE A 6 -11.07 -12.37 -9.15
C ILE A 6 -10.15 -11.18 -9.41
N THR A 7 -9.84 -10.94 -10.69
CA THR A 7 -9.11 -9.76 -11.18
C THR A 7 -10.06 -8.66 -11.66
N THR A 8 -11.36 -8.89 -11.51
CA THR A 8 -12.40 -8.03 -12.05
C THR A 8 -12.98 -7.12 -10.98
N CYS A 9 -13.09 -5.83 -11.28
CA CYS A 9 -13.76 -4.85 -10.46
C CYS A 9 -15.24 -5.23 -10.27
N PRO A 10 -15.76 -5.31 -9.03
CA PRO A 10 -17.16 -5.65 -8.78
C PRO A 10 -18.14 -4.55 -9.23
N ILE A 11 -17.68 -3.29 -9.31
CA ILE A 11 -18.52 -2.13 -9.62
C ILE A 11 -18.74 -1.99 -11.13
N CYS A 12 -17.66 -1.96 -11.91
CA CYS A 12 -17.74 -1.72 -13.36
C CYS A 12 -17.42 -2.95 -14.23
N LYS A 13 -17.09 -4.10 -13.62
CA LYS A 13 -16.70 -5.34 -14.31
C LYS A 13 -15.45 -5.23 -15.19
N ASN A 14 -14.66 -4.17 -15.02
CA ASN A 14 -13.37 -4.04 -15.68
C ASN A 14 -12.37 -5.05 -15.11
N ASN A 15 -11.52 -5.63 -15.96
CA ASN A 15 -10.55 -6.67 -15.55
C ASN A 15 -9.21 -6.12 -15.08
N GLU A 16 -9.12 -4.80 -14.91
CA GLU A 16 -7.92 -4.11 -14.47
C GLU A 16 -8.13 -3.53 -13.08
N LEU A 17 -7.20 -3.87 -12.19
CA LEU A 17 -7.12 -3.40 -10.81
C LEU A 17 -5.65 -3.10 -10.51
N ILE A 18 -5.39 -1.96 -9.89
CA ILE A 18 -4.05 -1.48 -9.57
C ILE A 18 -3.90 -1.43 -8.05
N ALA A 19 -2.90 -2.13 -7.53
CA ALA A 19 -2.54 -1.99 -6.12
C ALA A 19 -1.65 -0.76 -5.92
N LYS A 20 -1.95 0.05 -4.91
CA LYS A 20 -1.25 1.29 -4.58
C LYS A 20 -0.88 1.33 -3.10
N HIS A 21 0.37 1.73 -2.84
CA HIS A 21 0.87 2.05 -1.50
C HIS A 21 1.32 3.51 -1.50
N GLU A 22 0.58 4.35 -0.80
CA GLU A 22 0.91 5.76 -0.60
C GLU A 22 1.51 5.91 0.79
N ALA A 23 2.73 6.43 0.88
CA ALA A 23 3.40 6.65 2.15
C ALA A 23 4.07 8.02 2.20
N THR A 24 3.99 8.67 3.36
CA THR A 24 4.63 9.97 3.63
C THR A 24 5.73 9.79 4.66
N TYR A 25 6.92 10.33 4.35
CA TYR A 25 8.10 10.25 5.21
C TYR A 25 8.66 11.65 5.49
N VAL A 26 9.15 11.86 6.71
CA VAL A 26 9.97 13.03 7.07
C VAL A 26 11.42 12.59 7.21
N TYR A 27 12.31 13.35 6.56
CA TYR A 27 13.75 13.19 6.66
C TYR A 27 14.29 14.29 7.56
N SER A 28 15.00 13.88 8.60
CA SER A 28 15.55 14.78 9.62
C SER A 28 17.07 14.74 9.60
N TYR A 29 17.69 15.91 9.45
CA TYR A 29 19.14 16.07 9.34
C TYR A 29 19.70 16.83 10.54
N LYS A 30 20.80 16.34 11.12
CA LYS A 30 21.61 17.13 12.05
C LYS A 30 22.60 17.96 11.24
N LEU A 31 22.52 19.27 11.38
CA LEU A 31 23.49 20.18 10.81
C LEU A 31 24.65 20.31 11.79
N GLU A 32 25.74 19.60 11.53
CA GLU A 32 26.99 19.76 12.26
C GLU A 32 27.93 20.66 11.45
N ASN A 33 28.47 21.69 12.09
CA ASN A 33 29.44 22.58 11.48
C ASN A 33 30.85 22.04 11.79
N ASP A 34 31.25 20.97 11.11
CA ASP A 34 32.62 20.47 11.17
C ASP A 34 33.44 21.06 10.01
N PRO A 35 34.30 22.08 10.28
CA PRO A 35 35.13 22.70 9.25
C PRO A 35 36.20 21.77 8.67
N ASN A 36 36.41 20.57 9.24
CA ASN A 36 37.35 19.57 8.73
C ASN A 36 36.67 18.38 8.02
N SER A 37 35.34 18.38 7.90
CA SER A 37 34.61 17.31 7.24
C SER A 37 34.91 17.30 5.73
N THR A 38 35.67 16.30 5.28
CA THR A 38 35.92 16.02 3.85
C THR A 38 34.91 15.07 3.24
N GLU A 39 33.96 14.56 4.02
CA GLU A 39 32.93 13.66 3.52
C GLU A 39 31.80 14.45 2.86
N GLU A 40 31.46 14.10 1.61
CA GLU A 40 30.27 14.63 0.95
C GLU A 40 29.05 14.29 1.80
N PHE A 41 28.29 15.31 2.22
CA PHE A 41 27.03 15.10 2.90
C PHE A 41 26.06 14.44 1.92
N ILE A 42 25.74 13.16 2.14
CA ILE A 42 24.79 12.40 1.33
C ILE A 42 23.50 12.21 2.15
N PRO A 43 22.51 13.12 1.99
CA PRO A 43 21.35 13.20 2.88
C PRO A 43 20.61 11.86 2.98
N PHE A 44 20.37 11.19 1.85
CA PHE A 44 19.54 9.99 1.79
C PHE A 44 20.17 8.70 2.38
N LEU A 45 21.46 8.70 2.72
CA LEU A 45 22.18 7.50 3.19
C LEU A 45 22.14 7.32 4.71
N PHE A 46 21.87 8.36 5.50
CA PHE A 46 22.13 8.35 6.95
C PHE A 46 20.97 8.77 7.85
N ASP A 47 19.75 8.89 7.30
CA ASP A 47 18.66 9.50 8.06
C ASP A 47 17.76 8.53 8.83
N THR A 48 17.35 9.02 10.00
CA THR A 48 16.08 8.66 10.63
C THR A 48 14.93 9.04 9.70
N ARG A 49 14.13 8.05 9.31
CA ARG A 49 12.89 8.26 8.55
C ARG A 49 11.71 8.14 9.49
N ASP A 50 11.03 9.24 9.73
CA ASP A 50 9.78 9.22 10.47
C ASP A 50 8.65 8.94 9.47
N HIS A 51 8.04 7.77 9.61
CA HIS A 51 6.88 7.37 8.83
C HIS A 51 5.62 8.05 9.39
N LEU A 52 5.04 8.98 8.63
CA LEU A 52 3.89 9.76 9.07
C LEU A 52 2.58 9.01 8.81
N THR A 53 2.38 8.63 7.55
CA THR A 53 1.14 8.00 7.08
C THR A 53 1.47 6.96 6.02
N SER A 54 0.73 5.86 6.04
CA SER A 54 0.72 4.88 4.95
C SER A 54 -0.69 4.43 4.70
N ASN A 55 -1.14 4.58 3.47
CA ASN A 55 -2.40 4.06 2.98
C ASN A 55 -2.12 3.03 1.89
N GLN A 56 -2.78 1.89 2.00
CA GLN A 56 -2.67 0.80 1.04
C GLN A 56 -4.07 0.47 0.54
N TYR A 57 -4.21 0.38 -0.77
CA TYR A 57 -5.50 0.17 -1.40
C TYR A 57 -5.36 -0.39 -2.81
N ILE A 58 -6.44 -1.01 -3.28
CA ILE A 58 -6.59 -1.41 -4.68
C ILE A 58 -7.54 -0.42 -5.35
N GLU A 59 -7.21 0.03 -6.56
CA GLU A 59 -8.02 0.97 -7.33
C GLU A 59 -8.37 0.40 -8.70
N CYS A 60 -9.63 0.55 -9.12
CA CYS A 60 -10.01 0.30 -10.50
C CYS A 60 -9.83 1.58 -11.34
N PRO A 61 -8.97 1.59 -12.37
CA PRO A 61 -8.74 2.79 -13.18
C PRO A 61 -9.95 3.17 -14.05
N SER A 62 -10.90 2.25 -14.26
CA SER A 62 -12.09 2.49 -15.09
C SER A 62 -13.21 3.21 -14.34
N CYS A 63 -13.37 2.98 -13.03
CA CYS A 63 -14.45 3.58 -12.24
C CYS A 63 -13.96 4.29 -10.96
N ASN A 64 -12.64 4.36 -10.74
CA ASN A 64 -11.96 4.98 -9.61
C ASN A 64 -12.41 4.47 -8.23
N THR A 65 -13.07 3.31 -8.17
CA THR A 65 -13.40 2.68 -6.89
C THR A 65 -12.13 2.22 -6.21
N LYS A 66 -12.00 2.55 -4.92
CA LYS A 66 -10.89 2.17 -4.05
C LYS A 66 -11.36 1.13 -3.05
N PHE A 67 -10.55 0.10 -2.83
CA PHE A 67 -10.76 -0.95 -1.84
C PHE A 67 -9.59 -0.91 -0.85
N SER A 68 -9.87 -0.60 0.41
CA SER A 68 -8.83 -0.48 1.44
C SER A 68 -8.25 -1.86 1.76
N CYS A 69 -6.92 -1.97 1.85
CA CYS A 69 -6.28 -3.25 2.16
C CYS A 69 -4.89 -3.09 2.72
N GLU A 70 -4.44 -4.04 3.54
CA GLU A 70 -3.03 -4.12 3.95
C GLU A 70 -2.32 -5.21 3.13
N PHE A 71 -1.31 -4.81 2.38
CA PHE A 71 -0.34 -5.70 1.76
C PHE A 71 0.55 -6.27 2.87
N GLY A 72 0.48 -7.59 3.09
CA GLY A 72 1.44 -8.30 3.95
C GLY A 72 2.86 -8.25 3.38
N ASP A 73 3.81 -8.91 4.06
CA ASP A 73 5.24 -8.90 3.73
C ASP A 73 5.55 -8.74 2.23
N PHE A 74 6.04 -7.54 1.87
CA PHE A 74 6.34 -7.09 0.50
C PHE A 74 7.25 -8.05 -0.29
N ASN A 75 7.95 -8.96 0.40
CA ASN A 75 8.86 -9.96 -0.17
C ASN A 75 8.15 -11.09 -0.94
N LYS A 76 6.82 -11.25 -0.82
CA LYS A 76 6.08 -12.34 -1.50
C LYS A 76 5.11 -11.87 -2.58
N GLY A 77 5.13 -10.58 -2.92
CA GLY A 77 4.14 -9.97 -3.80
C GLY A 77 2.76 -9.86 -3.15
N ILE A 78 1.88 -9.08 -3.76
CA ILE A 78 0.53 -8.86 -3.26
C ILE A 78 -0.29 -10.13 -3.50
N ASN A 79 -0.63 -10.82 -2.42
CA ASN A 79 -1.39 -12.06 -2.50
C ASN A 79 -2.83 -11.79 -2.94
N MET A 80 -3.32 -12.53 -3.94
CA MET A 80 -4.72 -12.48 -4.41
C MET A 80 -5.77 -12.65 -3.30
N THR A 81 -5.44 -13.33 -2.21
CA THR A 81 -6.34 -13.47 -1.05
C THR A 81 -6.59 -12.13 -0.36
N ILE A 82 -5.61 -11.22 -0.36
CA ILE A 82 -5.75 -9.84 0.17
C ILE A 82 -6.71 -9.07 -0.73
N LEU A 83 -6.54 -9.18 -2.06
CA LEU A 83 -7.39 -8.55 -3.06
C LEU A 83 -8.86 -8.97 -2.90
N GLN A 84 -9.10 -10.28 -2.74
CA GLN A 84 -10.44 -10.83 -2.51
C GLN A 84 -11.05 -10.38 -1.18
N LYS A 85 -10.26 -10.29 -0.11
CA LYS A 85 -10.73 -9.80 1.19
C LYS A 85 -11.12 -8.33 1.13
N ALA A 86 -10.26 -7.49 0.55
CA ALA A 86 -10.49 -6.06 0.42
C ALA A 86 -11.81 -5.75 -0.31
N ILE A 87 -12.01 -6.42 -1.47
CA ILE A 87 -13.23 -6.28 -2.25
C ILE A 87 -14.46 -6.76 -1.46
N ARG A 88 -14.36 -7.88 -0.73
CA ARG A 88 -15.49 -8.42 0.05
C ARG A 88 -15.87 -7.53 1.23
N THR A 89 -14.90 -7.05 2.00
CA THR A 89 -15.17 -6.23 3.20
C THR A 89 -15.92 -4.95 2.83
N GLU A 90 -15.54 -4.31 1.72
CA GLU A 90 -16.17 -3.06 1.25
C GLU A 90 -17.57 -3.26 0.65
N LEU A 91 -17.92 -4.50 0.25
CA LEU A 91 -19.22 -4.84 -0.34
C LEU A 91 -20.23 -5.39 0.68
N VAL A 92 -19.81 -5.65 1.92
CA VAL A 92 -20.66 -6.24 2.96
C VAL A 92 -21.07 -5.16 3.96
N GLU A 93 -22.31 -4.67 3.85
CA GLU A 93 -22.89 -3.65 4.75
C GLU A 93 -23.24 -4.20 6.15
N SER A 94 -23.20 -5.52 6.35
CA SER A 94 -23.39 -6.14 7.68
C SER A 94 -22.58 -7.43 7.81
N PRO A 95 -21.65 -7.53 8.79
CA PRO A 95 -20.98 -8.79 9.05
C PRO A 95 -22.01 -9.74 9.66
N ASP A 96 -22.45 -10.73 8.90
CA ASP A 96 -23.15 -11.89 9.46
C ASP A 96 -22.15 -12.62 10.38
N PHE A 97 -22.20 -12.31 11.66
CA PHE A 97 -21.57 -13.08 12.72
C PHE A 97 -22.28 -14.45 12.79
N LEU A 98 -21.82 -15.39 11.98
CA LEU A 98 -22.10 -16.80 12.21
C LEU A 98 -21.04 -17.31 13.18
N GLY A 99 -21.39 -17.24 14.46
CA GLY A 99 -20.61 -17.76 15.59
C GLY A 99 -20.42 -19.27 15.59
#